data_AF-A0A3M9YNX7-F1
#
_entry.id   AF-A0A3M9YNX7-F1
#
_cell.length_a   1.000
_cell.length_b   1.000
_cell.length_c   1.000
_cell.angle_alpha   90.00
_cell.angle_beta   90.00
_cell.angle_gamma   90.00
#
_symmetry.space_group_name_H-M   'P 1'
#
loop_
_entity.id
_entity.type
_entity.pdbx_description
1 polymer ?
#
loop_
_entity_poly.entity_id
_entity_poly.type
_entity_poly.pdbx_seq_one_letter_code
_entity_poly.pdbx_strand_id
1 'polypeptide(L)' 'MLSTFMKKLVDDTSGATAVEYGLIAALIVVAMIAALSGVADSTILMWENVENRSTTAITA' A
#
# COMPACT_ATOMS: atom_id res chain seq x y z
N MET A 1 -6.91 28.30 -34.37
CA MET A 1 -7.08 26.95 -33.80
C MET A 1 -5.85 26.50 -33.01
N LEU A 2 -4.67 26.39 -33.62
CA LEU A 2 -3.43 25.94 -32.94
C LEU A 2 -3.00 26.87 -31.77
N SER A 3 -3.05 28.19 -31.97
CA SER A 3 -2.70 29.17 -30.93
C SER A 3 -3.61 29.08 -29.69
N THR A 4 -4.89 28.79 -29.88
CA THR A 4 -5.88 28.60 -28.80
C THR A 4 -5.64 27.29 -28.04
N PHE A 5 -5.25 26.24 -28.76
CA PHE A 5 -4.90 24.95 -28.16
C PHE A 5 -3.62 25.06 -27.30
N MET A 6 -2.59 25.72 -27.81
CA MET A 6 -1.34 25.95 -27.06
C MET A 6 -1.56 26.76 -25.77
N LYS A 7 -2.42 27.78 -25.80
CA LYS A 7 -2.79 28.53 -24.58
C LYS A 7 -3.52 27.64 -23.57
N LYS A 8 -4.49 26.84 -24.01
CA LYS A 8 -5.21 25.90 -23.15
C LYS A 8 -4.29 24.87 -22.50
N LEU A 9 -3.30 24.37 -23.23
CA LEU A 9 -2.33 23.39 -22.71
C LEU A 9 -1.44 24.01 -21.62
N VAL A 10 -1.04 25.27 -21.77
CA VAL A 10 -0.22 25.97 -20.77
C VAL A 10 -1.01 26.30 -19.49
N ASP A 11 -2.31 26.58 -19.63
CA ASP A 11 -3.21 26.84 -18.48
C ASP A 11 -3.74 25.54 -17.82
N ASP A 12 -3.43 24.36 -18.38
CA ASP A 12 -3.95 23.09 -17.88
C ASP A 12 -3.16 22.59 -16.66
N THR A 13 -3.81 22.61 -15.50
CA THR A 13 -3.25 22.12 -14.23
C THR A 13 -3.61 20.68 -13.91
N SER A 14 -4.39 19.99 -14.77
CA SER A 14 -4.83 18.61 -14.53
C SER A 14 -3.68 17.62 -14.43
N GLY A 15 -2.57 17.88 -15.14
CA GLY A 15 -1.34 17.09 -15.01
C GLY A 15 -0.70 17.23 -13.63
N ALA A 16 -0.69 18.44 -13.07
CA ALA A 16 -0.16 18.69 -11.73
C ALA A 16 -1.06 18.04 -10.66
N THR A 17 -2.38 18.14 -10.79
CA THR A 17 -3.31 17.49 -9.85
C THR A 17 -3.22 15.97 -9.92
N ALA A 18 -3.00 15.38 -11.11
CA ALA A 18 -2.78 13.94 -11.24
C ALA A 18 -1.54 13.46 -10.47
N VAL A 19 -0.47 14.27 -10.41
CA VAL A 19 0.73 13.98 -9.62
C VAL A 19 0.44 14.07 -8.12
N GLU A 20 -0.32 15.07 -7.68
CA GLU A 20 -0.70 15.23 -6.26
C GLU A 20 -1.55 14.04 -5.76
N TYR A 21 -2.60 13.69 -6.50
CA TYR A 21 -3.43 12.52 -6.15
C TYR A 21 -2.66 11.20 -6.31
N GLY A 22 -1.75 11.11 -7.30
CA GLY A 22 -0.85 9.98 -7.46
C GLY A 22 0.08 9.81 -6.25
N LEU A 23 0.62 10.90 -5.71
CA LEU A 23 1.45 10.88 -4.50
C LEU A 23 0.64 10.45 -3.27
N ILE A 24 -0.57 10.97 -3.09
CA ILE A 24 -1.45 10.57 -1.99
C ILE A 24 -1.76 9.07 -2.07
N ALA A 25 -2.12 8.56 -3.25
CA ALA A 25 -2.38 7.14 -3.46
C ALA A 25 -1.14 6.28 -3.16
N ALA A 26 0.05 6.71 -3.60
CA ALA A 26 1.29 6.01 -3.30
C ALA A 26 1.56 5.92 -1.79
N LEU A 27 1.37 7.01 -1.04
CA LEU A 27 1.55 7.02 0.42
C LEU A 27 0.53 6.12 1.13
N ILE A 28 -0.72 6.09 0.67
CA ILE A 28 -1.75 5.18 1.20
C ILE A 28 -1.31 3.72 0.98
N VAL A 29 -0.85 3.38 -0.22
CA VAL A 29 -0.37 2.02 -0.53
C VAL A 29 0.80 1.61 0.34
N VAL A 30 1.78 2.50 0.56
CA VAL A 30 2.92 2.24 1.44
C VAL A 30 2.45 1.96 2.88
N ALA A 31 1.53 2.76 3.40
CA ALA A 31 0.96 2.55 4.73
C ALA A 31 0.19 1.21 4.83
N MET A 32 -0.58 0.87 3.79
CA MET A 32 -1.30 -0.41 3.73
C MET A 32 -0.34 -1.60 3.75
N ILE A 33 0.76 -1.55 3.00
CA ILE A 33 1.78 -2.62 2.98
C ILE A 33 2.34 -2.82 4.39
N ALA A 34 2.72 -1.74 5.09
CA ALA A 34 3.25 -1.83 6.44
C ALA A 34 2.25 -2.45 7.43
N ALA A 35 0.97 -2.05 7.35
CA ALA A 35 -0.09 -2.61 8.19
C ALA A 35 -0.33 -4.10 7.90
N LEU A 36 -0.36 -4.48 6.61
CA LEU A 36 -0.54 -5.87 6.20
C LEU A 36 0.62 -6.76 6.64
N SER A 37 1.86 -6.27 6.57
CA SER A 37 3.02 -6.99 7.12
C SER A 37 2.86 -7.27 8.61
N GLY A 38 2.43 -6.28 9.40
CA GLY A 38 2.18 -6.50 10.83
C GLY A 38 1.08 -7.53 11.12
N VAL A 39 0.03 -7.57 10.31
CA VAL A 39 -1.02 -8.61 10.41
C VAL A 39 -0.45 -9.99 10.05
N ALA A 40 0.34 -10.08 8.99
CA ALA A 40 0.98 -11.33 8.56
C ALA A 40 1.90 -11.88 9.67
N ASP A 41 2.77 -11.04 10.22
CA ASP A 41 3.70 -11.42 11.29
C ASP A 41 2.95 -11.95 12.52
N SER A 42 1.93 -11.22 12.97
CA SER A 42 1.09 -11.65 14.11
C SER A 42 0.41 -12.99 13.85
N THR A 43 -0.10 -13.19 12.63
CA THR A 43 -0.77 -14.44 12.23
C THR A 43 0.21 -15.61 12.18
N ILE A 44 1.41 -15.40 11.63
CA ILE A 44 2.48 -16.41 11.60
C ILE A 44 2.86 -16.82 13.02
N LEU A 45 3.15 -15.86 13.89
CA LEU A 45 3.52 -16.12 15.29
C LEU A 45 2.43 -16.89 16.06
N MET A 46 1.16 -16.57 15.80
CA MET A 46 0.04 -17.31 16.39
C MET A 46 0.05 -18.79 15.95
N TRP A 47 0.25 -19.06 14.66
CA TRP A 47 0.29 -20.42 14.14
C TRP A 47 1.53 -21.20 14.60
N GLU A 48 2.70 -20.57 14.64
CA GLU A 48 3.90 -21.15 15.22
C GLU A 48 3.69 -21.52 16.69
N ASN A 49 2.97 -20.69 17.47
CA ASN A 49 2.64 -21.04 18.85
C ASN A 49 1.78 -22.31 18.93
N VAL A 50 0.74 -22.40 18.09
CA VAL A 50 -0.14 -23.57 18.03
C VAL A 50 0.65 -24.82 17.62
N GLU A 51 1.50 -24.72 16.60
CA GLU A 51 2.35 -25.81 16.12
C GLU A 51 3.30 -26.31 17.23
N ASN A 52 3.99 -25.40 17.92
CA ASN A 52 4.90 -25.73 19.00
C ASN A 52 4.17 -26.46 20.15
N ARG A 53 2.98 -25.97 20.54
CA ARG A 53 2.17 -26.60 21.58
C ARG A 53 1.67 -27.98 21.17
N SER A 54 1.25 -28.12 19.91
CA SER A 54 0.81 -29.41 19.35
C SER A 54 1.96 -30.42 19.36
N THR A 55 3.14 -30.02 18.87
CA THR A 55 4.34 -30.89 18.83
C THR A 55 4.78 -31.31 20.23
N THR A 56 4.76 -30.37 21.18
CA THR A 56 5.07 -30.66 22.59
C THR A 56 4.10 -31.70 23.16
N ALA A 57 2.80 -31.55 22.92
CA ALA A 57 1.79 -32.48 23.42
C ALA A 57 1.87 -33.88 22.79
N ILE A 58 2.36 -33.99 21.55
CA ILE A 58 2.56 -35.27 20.87
C ILE A 58 3.83 -35.98 21.36
N THR A 59 4.85 -35.22 21.74
CA THR A 59 6.18 -35.77 22.07
C THR A 59 6.39 -36.00 23.58
N ALA A 60 5.59 -35.34 24.42
CA ALA A 60 5.55 -35.56 25.87
C ALA A 60 4.74 -36.82 26.23
#